data_AF-A0A0K6FLI5-F1
#
_entry.id   AF-A0A0K6FLI5-F1
#
_cell.length_a   1.000
_cell.length_b   1.000
_cell.length_c   1.000
_cell.angle_alpha   90.00
_cell.angle_beta   90.00
_cell.angle_gamma   90.00
#
_symmetry.space_group_name_H-M   'P 1'
#
loop_
_entity.id
_entity.type
_entity.pdbx_description
1 polymer ?
#
loop_
_entity_poly.entity_id
_entity_poly.type
_entity_poly.pdbx_seq_one_letter_code
_entity_poly.pdbx_strand_id
1 'polypeptide(L)'
;MGRNLAYPADVSAARIREIHQQSQSNTIYAYGFLLSPFTSPINPNLTGKTVPYTLTDSRALRMLLCAAGLSVMALVIYPIPESDGEDEAFMVVLETGFGKELHCPVPDEVLLCVQNILNTTQSPSWWRMEGFRYPPPQLTIKNRRLLG
;
A
#
# COMPACT_ATOMS: atom_id res chain seq x y z
N MET A 1 -11.86 -1.80 -10.70
CA MET A 1 -10.63 -2.47 -11.18
C MET A 1 -9.53 -2.20 -10.18
N GLY A 2 -9.10 -3.20 -9.41
CA GLY A 2 -8.02 -3.01 -8.46
C GLY A 2 -6.66 -2.98 -9.16
N ARG A 3 -5.82 -1.99 -8.85
CA ARG A 3 -4.48 -1.83 -9.44
C ARG A 3 -3.53 -2.87 -8.84
N ASN A 4 -2.57 -3.45 -9.57
CA ASN A 4 -1.55 -4.34 -8.96
C ASN A 4 -0.43 -3.48 -8.34
N LEU A 5 0.08 -3.80 -7.14
CA LEU A 5 1.16 -2.99 -6.50
C LEU A 5 2.47 -3.07 -7.28
N ALA A 6 2.57 -4.00 -8.22
CA ALA A 6 3.82 -4.32 -8.84
C ALA A 6 4.49 -3.10 -9.48
N TYR A 7 3.72 -2.17 -10.05
CA TYR A 7 4.26 -0.95 -10.63
C TYR A 7 3.18 0.12 -10.64
N PRO A 8 3.50 1.40 -10.39
CA PRO A 8 2.49 2.47 -10.39
C PRO A 8 1.77 2.52 -11.74
N ALA A 9 0.45 2.72 -11.72
CA ALA A 9 -0.45 2.43 -12.84
C ALA A 9 -0.07 3.14 -14.15
N ASP A 10 0.47 4.36 -14.04
CA ASP A 10 0.76 5.25 -15.18
C ASP A 10 2.23 5.22 -15.62
N VAL A 11 2.99 4.24 -15.11
CA VAL A 11 4.41 4.09 -15.41
C VAL A 11 4.61 3.37 -16.75
N SER A 12 5.45 3.95 -17.63
CA SER A 12 5.78 3.35 -18.93
C SER A 12 6.46 1.98 -18.78
N ALA A 13 6.34 1.12 -19.79
CA ALA A 13 7.00 -0.19 -19.79
C ALA A 13 8.54 -0.11 -19.63
N ALA A 14 9.16 0.98 -20.09
CA ALA A 14 10.59 1.23 -19.88
C ALA A 14 10.89 1.51 -18.40
N ARG A 15 10.11 2.39 -17.77
CA ARG A 15 10.26 2.73 -16.36
C ARG A 15 9.92 1.57 -15.42
N ILE A 16 8.99 0.69 -15.80
CA ILE A 16 8.76 -0.60 -15.12
C ILE A 16 10.04 -1.44 -15.08
N ARG A 17 10.73 -1.60 -16.21
CA ARG A 17 11.97 -2.39 -16.26
C ARG A 17 13.07 -1.75 -15.42
N GLU A 18 13.16 -0.43 -15.43
CA GLU A 18 14.11 0.31 -14.62
C GLU A 18 13.87 0.10 -13.12
N ILE A 19 12.62 0.28 -12.66
CA ILE A 19 12.23 0.04 -11.26
C ILE A 19 12.56 -1.40 -10.85
N HIS A 20 12.26 -2.37 -11.71
CA HIS A 20 12.61 -3.78 -11.46
C HIS A 20 14.11 -3.98 -11.27
N GLN A 21 14.92 -3.45 -12.19
CA GLN A 21 16.36 -3.60 -12.15
C GLN A 21 16.94 -2.97 -10.88
N GLN A 22 16.50 -1.75 -10.56
CA GLN A 22 16.93 -1.07 -9.34
C GLN A 22 16.53 -1.83 -8.07
N SER A 23 15.36 -2.47 -8.05
CA SER A 23 14.93 -3.26 -6.88
C SER A 23 15.78 -4.48 -6.57
N GLN A 24 16.65 -4.92 -7.48
CA GLN A 24 17.57 -6.02 -7.21
C GLN A 24 18.75 -5.61 -6.32
N SER A 25 19.08 -4.32 -6.29
CA SER A 25 20.23 -3.79 -5.56
C SER A 25 19.87 -2.70 -4.54
N ASN A 26 18.71 -2.07 -4.66
CA ASN A 26 18.28 -0.96 -3.81
C ASN A 26 17.20 -1.38 -2.82
N THR A 27 17.25 -0.80 -1.62
CA THR A 27 16.17 -0.94 -0.63
C THR A 27 14.92 -0.18 -1.10
N ILE A 28 13.77 -0.86 -1.08
CA ILE A 28 12.46 -0.26 -1.34
C ILE A 28 11.88 0.28 -0.03
N TYR A 29 11.28 1.46 -0.13
CA TYR A 29 10.50 2.06 0.93
C TYR A 29 9.04 2.18 0.51
N ALA A 30 8.13 1.87 1.41
CA ALA A 30 6.73 2.19 1.30
C ALA A 30 6.48 3.56 1.92
N TYR A 31 5.64 4.35 1.27
CA TYR A 31 5.09 5.59 1.82
C TYR A 31 3.63 5.35 2.18
N GLY A 32 3.28 5.54 3.45
CA GLY A 32 1.93 5.24 3.89
C GLY A 32 1.72 5.23 5.41
N PHE A 33 0.68 4.51 5.82
CA PHE A 33 0.20 4.48 7.20
C PHE A 33 0.43 3.10 7.80
N LEU A 34 1.04 3.07 8.99
CA LEU A 34 1.07 1.86 9.80
C LEU A 34 -0.19 1.84 10.67
N LEU A 35 -1.00 0.80 10.49
CA LEU A 35 -2.16 0.51 11.31
C LEU A 35 -1.70 -0.38 12.45
N SER A 36 -1.63 0.19 13.66
CA SER A 36 -1.47 -0.64 14.85
C SER A 36 -2.75 -1.45 15.05
N PRO A 37 -2.64 -2.74 15.42
CA PRO A 37 -3.81 -3.57 15.75
C PRO A 37 -4.64 -3.00 16.90
N PHE A 38 -4.12 -2.01 17.64
CA PHE A 38 -4.76 -1.40 18.81
C PHE A 38 -5.27 0.03 18.60
N THR A 39 -5.00 0.67 17.45
CA THR A 39 -5.38 2.08 17.24
C THR A 39 -6.62 2.24 16.37
N SER A 40 -7.71 2.64 17.03
CA SER A 40 -8.88 3.42 16.59
C SER A 40 -9.66 3.00 15.31
N PRO A 41 -10.99 3.17 15.33
CA PRO A 41 -11.90 2.66 14.30
C PRO A 41 -11.66 3.28 12.92
N ILE A 42 -11.58 2.41 11.90
CA ILE A 42 -11.91 2.75 10.51
C ILE A 42 -13.29 3.41 10.48
N ASN A 43 -13.51 4.39 9.59
CA ASN A 43 -14.71 5.23 9.58
C ASN A 43 -16.00 4.45 9.92
N PRO A 44 -16.72 4.82 11.01
CA PRO A 44 -17.88 4.07 11.50
C PRO A 44 -19.01 3.96 10.48
N ASN A 45 -19.04 4.79 9.43
CA ASN A 45 -19.99 4.67 8.33
C ASN A 45 -19.80 3.40 7.48
N LEU A 46 -18.69 2.68 7.64
CA LEU A 46 -18.40 1.44 6.93
C LEU A 46 -19.01 0.20 7.60
N THR A 47 -19.30 0.26 8.90
CA THR A 47 -19.75 -0.89 9.69
C THR A 47 -20.91 -0.57 10.65
N GLY A 48 -21.30 0.70 10.79
CA GLY A 48 -22.32 1.15 11.74
C GLY A 48 -21.95 0.96 13.22
N LYS A 49 -20.75 0.45 13.51
CA LYS A 49 -20.25 0.15 14.86
C LYS A 49 -18.74 0.35 14.94
N THR A 50 -18.30 1.00 16.01
CA THR A 50 -16.92 1.16 16.43
C THR A 50 -16.38 -0.18 16.93
N VAL A 51 -15.81 -1.01 16.05
CA VAL A 51 -15.24 -2.31 16.43
C VAL A 51 -13.71 -2.26 16.23
N PRO A 52 -12.89 -2.79 17.16
CA PRO A 52 -11.47 -2.97 16.97
C PRO A 52 -11.22 -3.84 15.73
N TYR A 53 -10.28 -3.42 14.89
CA TYR A 53 -9.99 -4.09 13.63
C TYR A 53 -9.40 -5.48 13.88
N THR A 54 -10.07 -6.52 13.40
CA THR A 54 -9.52 -7.88 13.40
C THR A 54 -9.00 -8.22 12.01
N LEU A 55 -8.07 -9.18 11.90
CA LEU A 55 -7.54 -9.71 10.63
C LEU A 55 -8.63 -10.03 9.58
N THR A 56 -9.84 -10.36 10.04
CA THR A 56 -11.05 -10.62 9.24
C THR A 56 -11.59 -9.41 8.45
N ASP A 57 -11.31 -8.17 8.87
CA ASP A 57 -11.78 -6.94 8.21
C ASP A 57 -10.84 -6.45 7.09
N SER A 58 -9.71 -7.12 6.89
CA SER A 58 -8.70 -6.79 5.88
C SER A 58 -9.21 -6.83 4.45
N ARG A 59 -10.23 -7.64 4.17
CA ARG A 59 -10.89 -7.66 2.86
C ARG A 59 -11.71 -6.40 2.60
N ALA A 60 -12.50 -5.96 3.58
CA ALA A 60 -13.34 -4.77 3.44
C ALA A 60 -12.47 -3.51 3.29
N LEU A 61 -11.45 -3.37 4.14
CA LEU A 61 -10.49 -2.28 4.04
C LEU A 61 -9.79 -2.27 2.67
N ARG A 62 -9.31 -3.43 2.20
CA ARG A 62 -8.66 -3.55 0.89
C ARG A 62 -9.59 -3.12 -0.26
N MET A 63 -10.88 -3.46 -0.20
CA MET A 63 -11.85 -3.02 -1.22
C MET A 63 -12.05 -1.51 -1.22
N LEU A 64 -12.12 -0.88 -0.04
CA LEU A 64 -12.27 0.57 0.08
C LEU A 64 -11.03 1.31 -0.41
N LEU A 65 -9.85 0.84 -0.05
CA LEU A 65 -8.59 1.38 -0.56
C LEU A 65 -8.51 1.27 -2.08
N CYS A 66 -8.93 0.13 -2.65
CA CYS A 66 -9.04 0.00 -4.11
C CYS A 66 -10.02 1.00 -4.73
N ALA A 67 -11.18 1.22 -4.08
CA ALA A 67 -12.18 2.19 -4.54
C ALA A 67 -11.66 3.63 -4.46
N ALA A 68 -10.78 3.93 -3.49
CA ALA A 68 -10.05 5.20 -3.38
C ALA A 68 -8.91 5.35 -4.42
N GLY A 69 -8.74 4.38 -5.32
CA GLY A 69 -7.74 4.41 -6.38
C GLY A 69 -6.40 3.78 -6.01
N LEU A 70 -6.28 3.12 -4.85
CA LEU A 70 -5.07 2.39 -4.50
C LEU A 70 -5.01 1.03 -5.18
N SER A 71 -3.83 0.41 -5.07
CA SER A 71 -3.60 -0.96 -5.48
C SER A 71 -4.34 -1.99 -4.63
N VAL A 72 -4.72 -3.12 -5.23
CA VAL A 72 -5.17 -4.35 -4.56
C VAL A 72 -4.21 -4.76 -3.47
N MET A 73 -2.91 -4.55 -3.67
CA MET A 73 -1.93 -4.92 -2.66
C MET A 73 -1.56 -3.75 -1.74
N ALA A 74 -2.22 -2.59 -1.83
CA ALA A 74 -1.98 -1.42 -0.97
C ALA A 74 -2.19 -1.66 0.53
N LEU A 75 -2.62 -2.85 0.92
CA LEU A 75 -2.61 -3.30 2.31
C LEU A 75 -1.66 -4.50 2.40
N VAL A 76 -0.56 -4.36 3.14
CA VAL A 76 0.42 -5.43 3.37
C VAL A 76 0.55 -5.71 4.86
N ILE A 77 0.92 -6.94 5.20
CA ILE A 77 1.33 -7.29 6.56
C ILE A 77 2.73 -6.73 6.77
N TYR A 78 2.94 -6.02 7.87
CA TYR A 78 4.20 -5.40 8.23
C TYR A 78 4.68 -5.96 9.58
N PRO A 79 5.89 -6.54 9.65
CA PRO A 79 6.43 -7.08 10.89
C PRO A 79 6.81 -5.92 11.82
N ILE A 80 6.32 -5.94 13.06
CA ILE A 80 6.74 -5.00 14.10
C ILE A 80 8.00 -5.58 14.77
N PRO A 81 9.18 -4.93 14.65
CA PRO A 81 10.45 -5.53 15.10
C PRO A 81 10.62 -5.62 16.63
N GLU A 82 9.74 -5.00 17.43
CA GLU A 82 9.88 -4.91 18.90
C GLU A 82 8.79 -5.65 19.70
N SER A 83 7.90 -6.41 19.06
CA SER A 83 6.95 -7.26 19.80
C SER A 83 7.50 -8.68 19.92
N ASP A 84 7.70 -9.17 21.16
CA ASP A 84 8.18 -10.53 21.48
C ASP A 84 7.20 -11.66 21.07
N GLY A 85 6.18 -11.38 20.26
CA GLY A 85 5.28 -12.38 19.70
C GLY A 85 4.15 -11.77 18.88
N GLU A 86 4.00 -12.26 17.65
CA GLU A 86 2.76 -12.30 16.85
C GLU A 86 1.97 -11.01 16.54
N ASP A 87 2.43 -9.81 16.92
CA ASP A 87 1.74 -8.58 16.54
C ASP A 87 2.07 -8.19 15.08
N GLU A 88 1.30 -8.76 14.15
CA GLU A 88 1.26 -8.33 12.76
C GLU A 88 0.51 -6.98 12.65
N ALA A 89 1.23 -5.91 12.30
CA ALA A 89 0.59 -4.67 11.88
C ALA A 89 0.19 -4.74 10.40
N PHE A 90 -0.82 -3.95 10.04
CA PHE A 90 -1.10 -3.70 8.63
C PHE A 90 -0.47 -2.38 8.21
N MET A 91 0.16 -2.36 7.03
CA MET A 91 0.61 -1.13 6.40
C MET A 91 -0.27 -0.84 5.20
N VAL A 92 -0.88 0.35 5.20
CA VAL A 92 -1.54 0.93 4.03
C VAL A 92 -0.50 1.67 3.21
N VAL A 93 -0.10 1.08 2.09
CA VAL A 93 0.89 1.62 1.15
C VAL A 93 0.18 2.52 0.15
N LEU A 94 0.45 3.82 0.22
CA LEU A 94 -0.01 4.79 -0.77
C LEU A 94 0.79 4.62 -2.07
N GLU A 95 2.11 4.58 -1.93
CA GLU A 95 3.06 4.39 -3.02
C GLU A 95 4.42 3.95 -2.44
N THR A 96 5.37 3.71 -3.32
CA THR A 96 6.67 3.10 -3.04
C THR A 96 7.79 3.90 -3.71
N GLY A 97 9.01 3.70 -3.23
CA GLY A 97 10.14 4.51 -3.65
C GLY A 97 11.51 3.92 -3.32
N PHE A 98 12.53 4.49 -3.96
CA PHE A 98 13.93 4.27 -3.58
C PHE A 98 14.45 5.51 -2.86
N GLY A 99 15.28 5.34 -1.83
CA GLY A 99 15.89 6.49 -1.14
C GLY A 99 14.88 7.50 -0.56
N LYS A 100 13.64 7.06 -0.25
CA LYS A 100 12.51 7.92 0.14
C LYS A 100 12.07 8.93 -0.92
N GLU A 101 12.31 8.61 -2.20
CA GLU A 101 11.75 9.30 -3.35
C GLU A 101 10.70 8.40 -4.01
N LEU A 102 9.49 8.94 -4.17
CA LEU A 102 8.36 8.20 -4.74
C LEU A 102 8.61 7.86 -6.22
N HIS A 103 8.20 6.66 -6.63
CA HIS A 103 8.21 6.30 -8.05
C HIS A 103 7.20 7.14 -8.85
N CYS A 104 6.08 7.51 -8.23
CA CYS A 104 5.03 8.36 -8.78
C CYS A 104 4.47 9.26 -7.67
N PRO A 105 4.08 10.51 -7.98
CA PRO A 105 3.38 11.35 -7.02
C PRO A 105 2.08 10.71 -6.53
N VAL A 106 1.76 10.87 -5.25
CA VAL A 106 0.45 10.52 -4.69
C VAL A 106 -0.46 11.74 -4.82
N PRO A 107 -1.59 11.67 -5.55
CA PRO A 107 -2.53 12.78 -5.62
C PRO A 107 -3.13 13.11 -4.25
N ASP A 108 -3.29 14.41 -3.95
CA ASP A 108 -3.87 14.86 -2.68
C ASP A 108 -5.27 14.29 -2.43
N GLU A 109 -6.07 14.13 -3.48
CA GLU A 109 -7.40 13.50 -3.41
C GLU A 109 -7.34 12.05 -2.90
N VAL A 110 -6.33 11.28 -3.31
CA VAL A 110 -6.12 9.90 -2.87
C VAL A 110 -5.69 9.90 -1.41
N LEU A 111 -4.76 10.79 -1.04
CA LEU A 111 -4.29 10.93 0.34
C LEU A 111 -5.45 11.26 1.29
N LEU A 112 -6.26 12.27 0.96
CA LEU A 112 -7.41 12.69 1.77
C LEU A 112 -8.46 11.58 1.86
N CYS A 113 -8.70 10.86 0.76
CA CYS A 113 -9.64 9.73 0.77
C CYS A 113 -9.18 8.62 1.71
N VAL A 114 -7.89 8.26 1.67
CA VAL A 114 -7.32 7.25 2.58
C VAL A 114 -7.36 7.71 4.02
N GLN A 115 -7.00 8.96 4.31
CA GLN A 115 -7.11 9.53 5.65
C GLN A 115 -8.54 9.48 6.19
N ASN A 116 -9.54 9.73 5.34
CA ASN A 116 -10.96 9.61 5.70
C ASN A 116 -11.40 8.17 5.94
N ILE A 117 -10.91 7.20 5.16
CA ILE A 117 -11.17 5.76 5.37
C ILE A 117 -10.58 5.34 6.72
N LEU A 118 -9.32 5.69 6.97
CA LEU A 118 -8.60 5.35 8.18
C LEU A 118 -8.99 6.21 9.39
N ASN A 119 -9.83 7.23 9.19
CA ASN A 119 -10.23 8.19 10.21
C ASN A 119 -9.03 8.79 10.98
N THR A 120 -8.03 9.27 10.23
CA THR A 120 -6.78 9.80 10.77
C THR A 120 -6.44 11.15 10.15
N THR A 121 -5.85 12.04 10.95
CA THR A 121 -5.27 13.31 10.48
C THR A 121 -3.75 13.24 10.35
N GLN A 122 -3.15 12.08 10.65
CA GLN A 122 -1.70 11.89 10.58
C GLN A 122 -1.21 11.99 9.14
N SER A 123 0.04 12.45 8.97
CA SER A 123 0.73 12.39 7.69
C SER A 123 1.33 11.00 7.45
N PRO A 124 1.35 10.51 6.20
CA PRO A 124 2.01 9.25 5.87
C PRO A 124 3.52 9.34 6.10
N SER A 125 4.10 8.21 6.45
CA SER A 125 5.51 8.06 6.81
C SER A 125 6.20 7.04 5.92
N TRP A 126 7.53 7.07 5.93
CA TRP A 126 8.36 6.15 5.16
C TRP A 126 8.72 4.92 5.99
N TRP A 127 8.44 3.75 5.42
CA TRP A 127 8.68 2.44 6.04
C TRP A 127 9.55 1.59 5.12
N ARG A 128 10.54 0.92 5.69
CA ARG A 128 11.42 0.05 4.93
C ARG A 128 10.70 -1.24 4.58
N MET A 129 10.67 -1.63 3.31
CA MET A 129 10.09 -2.91 2.90
C MET A 129 11.18 -3.98 2.85
N GLU A 130 11.49 -4.59 3.99
CA GLU A 130 12.53 -5.62 4.06
C GLU A 130 12.19 -6.84 3.20
N GLY A 131 13.15 -7.27 2.37
CA GLY A 131 12.99 -8.42 1.48
C GLY A 131 12.03 -8.23 0.30
N PHE A 132 11.29 -7.11 0.22
CA PHE A 132 10.39 -6.85 -0.89
C PHE A 132 11.17 -6.62 -2.18
N ARG A 133 10.70 -7.24 -3.26
CA ARG A 133 11.22 -7.04 -4.62
C ARG A 133 10.05 -6.93 -5.58
N TYR A 134 10.17 -6.05 -6.56
CA TYR A 134 9.16 -5.98 -7.61
C TYR A 134 9.17 -7.25 -8.46
N PRO A 135 7.98 -7.76 -8.83
CA PRO A 135 7.90 -8.94 -9.66
C PRO A 135 8.45 -8.66 -11.06
N PRO A 136 8.87 -9.69 -11.80
CA PRO A 136 9.39 -9.54 -13.16
C PRO A 136 8.48 -8.70 -14.07
N PRO A 137 9.03 -7.74 -14.85
CA PRO A 137 8.26 -6.82 -15.69
C PRO A 137 7.31 -7.50 -16.66
N GLN A 138 7.65 -8.70 -17.16
CA GLN A 138 6.82 -9.42 -18.14
C GLN A 138 5.43 -9.74 -17.59
N LEU A 139 5.32 -10.04 -16.29
CA LEU A 139 4.03 -10.34 -15.65
C LEU A 139 3.13 -9.10 -15.62
N THR A 140 3.70 -7.94 -15.29
CA THR A 140 2.94 -6.68 -15.20
C THR A 140 2.59 -6.14 -16.58
N ILE A 141 3.54 -6.10 -17.50
CA ILE A 141 3.33 -5.53 -18.85
C ILE A 141 2.29 -6.36 -19.62
N LYS A 142 2.33 -7.69 -19.50
CA LYS A 142 1.34 -8.57 -20.14
C LYS A 142 -0.07 -8.35 -19.58
N ASN A 143 -0.21 -8.19 -18.27
CA ASN A 143 -1.51 -7.92 -17.64
C ASN A 143 -2.08 -6.56 -18.05
N ARG A 144 -1.26 -5.53 -18.23
CA ARG A 144 -1.73 -4.22 -18.72
C ARG A 144 -2.21 -4.26 -20.16
N ARG A 145 -1.56 -5.04 -21.03
CA ARG A 145 -2.00 -5.23 -22.43
C ARG A 145 -3.32 -5.98 -22.58
N LEU A 146 -3.73 -6.75 -21.58
CA LEU A 146 -5.00 -7.49 -21.59
C LEU A 146 -6.16 -6.67 -21.02
N LEU A 147 -5.88 -5.53 -20.40
CA LEU A 147 -6.84 -4.66 -19.71
C LEU A 147 -7.02 -3.29 -20.39
N GLY A 148 -6.23 -3.00 -21.43
CA GLY A 148 -6.38 -1.82 -22.30
C GLY A 148 -6.78 -2.25 -23.69
#